data_AF-A0A1C3EFN9-F1
#
_entry.id   AF-A0A1C3EFN9-F1
#
_cell.length_a   1.000
_cell.length_b   1.000
_cell.length_c   1.000
_cell.angle_alpha   90.00
_cell.angle_beta   90.00
_cell.angle_gamma   90.00
#
_symmetry.space_group_name_H-M   'P 1'
#
loop_
_entity.id
_entity.type
_entity.pdbx_description
1 polymer ?
#
loop_
_entity_poly.entity_id
_entity_poly.type
_entity_poly.pdbx_seq_one_letter_code
_entity_poly.pdbx_strand_id
1 'polypeptide(L)' 'MLLAEIVPTWYLLPLAMVISLVYSASRYELPDVILRRAFRLCVTILTAMLLAFAVLWILSYKL' A
#
# COMPACT_ATOMS: atom_id res chain seq x y z
N MET A 1 10.23 23.82 -2.72
CA MET A 1 9.05 23.14 -2.16
C MET A 1 7.88 23.12 -3.16
N LEU A 2 8.14 22.91 -4.46
CA LEU A 2 7.16 23.08 -5.57
C LEU A 2 7.08 21.87 -6.53
N LEU A 3 7.59 20.70 -6.11
CA LEU A 3 7.56 19.45 -6.89
C LEU A 3 6.74 18.33 -6.23
N ALA A 4 6.16 18.58 -5.05
CA ALA A 4 5.49 17.56 -4.26
C ALA A 4 4.03 17.27 -4.71
N GLU A 5 3.53 17.97 -5.72
CA GLU A 5 2.08 18.17 -5.92
C GLU A 5 1.45 17.39 -7.10
N ILE A 6 2.14 16.44 -7.74
CA ILE A 6 1.52 15.71 -8.87
C ILE A 6 1.92 14.23 -8.91
N VAL A 7 1.79 13.53 -7.78
CA VAL A 7 1.66 12.07 -7.85
C VAL A 7 0.17 11.76 -7.76
N PRO A 8 -0.50 11.43 -8.88
CA PRO A 8 -1.88 10.98 -8.85
C PRO A 8 -2.03 9.86 -7.82
N THR A 9 -2.97 10.01 -6.88
CA THR A 9 -3.27 9.00 -5.86
C THR A 9 -3.61 7.64 -6.48
N TRP A 10 -4.03 7.64 -7.75
CA TRP A 10 -4.22 6.44 -8.55
C TRP A 10 -2.97 5.55 -8.66
N TYR A 11 -1.76 6.11 -8.62
CA TYR A 11 -0.50 5.35 -8.65
C TYR A 11 -0.22 4.57 -7.36
N LEU A 12 -0.90 4.91 -6.26
CA LEU A 12 -0.69 4.24 -4.98
C LEU A 12 -1.03 2.74 -5.05
N LEU A 13 -2.09 2.40 -5.78
CA LEU A 13 -2.60 1.04 -5.91
C LEU A 13 -1.69 0.14 -6.76
N PRO A 14 -1.29 0.51 -8.01
CA PRO A 14 -0.32 -0.28 -8.77
C PRO A 14 1.05 -0.30 -8.08
N LEU A 15 1.47 0.78 -7.42
CA LEU A 15 2.73 0.80 -6.66
C LEU A 15 2.70 -0.23 -5.52
N ALA A 16 1.67 -0.21 -4.67
CA ALA A 16 1.51 -1.16 -3.58
C ALA A 16 1.46 -2.62 -4.05
N MET A 17 0.82 -2.86 -5.20
CA MET A 17 0.78 -4.18 -5.83
C MET A 17 2.18 -4.63 -6.30
N VAL A 18 2.90 -3.78 -7.05
CA VAL A 18 4.22 -4.12 -7.61
C VAL A 18 5.25 -4.35 -6.51
N ILE A 19 5.33 -3.49 -5.49
CA ILE A 19 6.30 -3.67 -4.40
C ILE A 19 6.02 -4.96 -3.61
N SER A 20 4.75 -5.29 -3.38
CA SER A 20 4.37 -6.51 -2.65
C SER A 20 4.67 -7.76 -3.46
N LEU A 21 4.50 -7.70 -4.78
CA LEU A 21 4.84 -8.76 -5.70
C LEU A 21 6.34 -8.97 -5.79
N VAL A 22 7.14 -7.91 -6.01
CA VAL A 22 8.60 -7.97 -6.06
C VAL A 22 9.17 -8.54 -4.77
N TYR A 23 8.72 -8.03 -3.62
CA TYR A 23 9.16 -8.54 -2.33
C TYR A 23 8.85 -10.03 -2.13
N SER A 24 7.66 -10.47 -2.54
CA SER A 24 7.26 -11.88 -2.42
C SER A 24 8.01 -12.77 -3.41
N ALA A 25 8.23 -12.30 -4.64
CA ALA A 25 8.96 -13.03 -5.68
C ALA A 25 10.45 -13.18 -5.36
N SER A 26 11.06 -12.20 -4.69
CA SER A 26 12.46 -12.32 -4.24
C SER A 26 12.65 -13.31 -3.09
N ARG A 27 11.58 -13.65 -2.36
CA ARG A 27 11.66 -14.47 -1.14
C ARG A 27 11.18 -15.91 -1.32
N TYR A 28 10.28 -16.15 -2.27
CA TYR A 28 9.63 -17.44 -2.47
C TYR A 28 9.79 -17.91 -3.90
N GLU A 29 9.97 -19.22 -4.09
CA GLU A 29 10.18 -19.82 -5.41
C GLU A 29 8.88 -20.34 -6.03
N LEU A 30 7.86 -20.60 -5.21
CA LEU A 30 6.57 -21.16 -5.63
C LEU A 30 5.59 -20.04 -6.04
N PRO A 31 5.08 -20.03 -7.30
CA PRO A 31 4.24 -18.95 -7.81
C PRO A 31 2.93 -18.76 -7.03
N ASP A 32 2.29 -19.85 -6.60
CA ASP A 32 1.07 -19.78 -5.79
C ASP A 32 1.28 -19.09 -4.44
N VAL A 33 2.46 -19.30 -3.84
CA VAL A 33 2.84 -18.69 -2.57
C VAL A 33 3.16 -17.21 -2.78
N ILE A 34 3.85 -16.86 -3.86
CA ILE A 34 4.19 -15.49 -4.23
C ILE A 34 2.91 -14.65 -4.35
N LEU A 35 1.94 -15.09 -5.15
CA LEU A 35 0.71 -14.33 -5.40
C LEU A 35 -0.14 -14.14 -4.15
N ARG A 36 -0.37 -15.20 -3.37
CA ARG A 36 -1.15 -15.10 -2.12
C ARG A 36 -0.49 -14.15 -1.12
N ARG A 37 0.82 -14.21 -0.99
CA ARG A 37 1.56 -13.40 -0.01
C ARG A 37 1.70 -11.95 -0.46
N ALA A 38 1.91 -11.73 -1.75
CA ALA A 38 1.91 -10.40 -2.36
C ALA A 38 0.56 -9.73 -2.19
N PHE A 39 -0.54 -10.44 -2.46
CA PHE A 39 -1.89 -9.91 -2.24
C PHE A 39 -2.13 -9.56 -0.77
N ARG A 40 -1.78 -10.47 0.15
CA ARG A 40 -1.92 -10.22 1.59
C ARG A 40 -1.14 -8.98 2.03
N LEU A 41 0.11 -8.84 1.58
CA LEU A 41 0.96 -7.67 1.89
C LEU A 41 0.36 -6.38 1.32
N CYS A 42 -0.11 -6.40 0.08
CA CYS A 42 -0.76 -5.26 -0.56
C CYS A 42 -1.99 -4.80 0.25
N VAL A 43 -2.87 -5.73 0.62
CA VAL A 43 -4.05 -5.44 1.46
C VAL A 43 -3.64 -4.90 2.83
N THR A 44 -2.62 -5.48 3.47
CA THR A 44 -2.11 -5.00 4.76
C THR A 44 -1.63 -3.55 4.68
N ILE A 45 -0.84 -3.21 3.66
CA ILE A 45 -0.32 -1.84 3.46
C ILE A 45 -1.48 -0.86 3.27
N LEU A 46 -2.41 -1.16 2.36
CA LEU A 46 -3.55 -0.30 2.07
C LEU A 46 -4.46 -0.11 3.29
N THR A 47 -4.69 -1.18 4.06
CA THR A 47 -5.52 -1.14 5.27
C THR A 47 -4.86 -0.31 6.37
N ALA A 48 -3.54 -0.48 6.58
CA ALA A 48 -2.80 0.31 7.57
C ALA A 48 -2.83 1.80 7.21
N MET A 49 -2.63 2.13 5.93
CA MET A 49 -2.73 3.51 5.44
C MET A 49 -4.14 4.07 5.68
N LEU A 50 -5.18 3.33 5.30
CA LEU A 50 -6.57 3.76 5.48
C LEU A 50 -6.92 3.97 6.96
N LEU A 51 -6.47 3.08 7.86
CA LEU A 51 -6.67 3.23 9.30
C LEU A 51 -5.96 4.49 9.84
N ALA A 52 -4.72 4.75 9.44
CA ALA A 52 -4.00 5.95 9.85
C ALA A 52 -4.74 7.21 9.38
N PHE A 53 -5.20 7.25 8.12
CA PHE A 53 -6.00 8.34 7.60
C PHE A 53 -7.32 8.50 8.35
N ALA A 54 -8.01 7.41 8.67
CA ALA A 54 -9.26 7.46 9.44
C ALA A 54 -9.06 8.04 10.84
N VAL A 55 -7.97 7.66 11.53
CA VAL A 55 -7.61 8.23 12.84
C VAL A 55 -7.34 9.72 12.72
N LEU A 56 -6.53 10.14 11.75
CA LEU A 56 -6.25 11.56 11.51
C LEU A 56 -7.52 12.35 11.17
N TRP A 57 -8.40 11.77 10.35
CA TRP A 57 -9.68 12.36 10.00
C TRP A 57 -10.54 12.58 11.25
N ILE A 58 -10.74 11.55 12.08
CA ILE A 58 -11.51 11.66 13.34
C ILE A 58 -10.93 12.75 14.25
N LEU A 59 -9.60 12.80 14.37
CA LEU A 59 -8.93 13.80 15.20
C LEU A 59 -9.13 15.22 14.65
N SER A 60 -9.14 15.37 13.32
CA SER A 60 -9.36 16.66 12.65
C SER A 60 -10.78 17.22 12.84
N TYR A 61 -11.79 16.38 13.12
CA TYR A 61 -13.14 16.89 13.45
C TYR A 61 -13.25 17.41 14.89
N LYS A 62 -12.28 17.05 15.74
CA LYS A 62 -12.27 17.37 17.18
C LYS A 62 -11.29 18.49 17.54
N LEU A 63 -10.54 19.00 16.56
CA LEU A 63 -9.62 20.14 16.66
C LEU A 63 -10.23 21.35 15.94
#